data_AF-A0A1S3INM6-F1
#
_entry.id   AF-A0A1S3INM6-F1
#
_cell.length_a   1.000
_cell.length_b   1.000
_cell.length_c   1.000
_cell.angle_alpha   90.00
_cell.angle_beta   90.00
_cell.angle_gamma   90.00
#
_symmetry.space_group_name_H-M   'P 1'
#
loop_
_entity.id
_entity.type
_entity.pdbx_description
1 polymer ?
#
loop_
_entity_poly.entity_id
_entity_poly.type
_entity_poly.pdbx_seq_one_letter_code
_entity_poly.pdbx_strand_id
1 'polypeptide(L)'
;MEYTGSSYEGEYKNGRLEGKGKYTFPTETRYEGDMKDGMFHGKGTLFFPNGSKFVADWENGVATQGKYTFADGLEFDEEDWEYCDGYDRRFYTEICNGLQPAGRSQLTNRVPPRDIPEGCYDCGDGFYNPVTRVVIDYNHKFLRNADDDEHDWIVKTCRKGWDEYVGYQQPKYEA
;
A
#
# COMPACT_ATOMS: atom_id res chain seq x y z
N MET A 1 2.49 -17.66 -28.52
CA MET A 1 1.29 -17.05 -27.92
C MET A 1 1.58 -16.84 -26.44
N GLU A 2 2.34 -15.79 -26.11
CA GLU A 2 2.49 -15.32 -24.73
C GLU A 2 1.32 -14.37 -24.48
N TYR A 3 0.18 -14.89 -24.01
CA TYR A 3 -1.01 -14.05 -23.83
C TYR A 3 -1.41 -13.85 -22.36
N THR A 4 -0.61 -14.30 -21.40
CA THR A 4 -1.01 -14.10 -19.99
C THR A 4 -0.08 -13.23 -19.19
N GLY A 5 1.09 -12.79 -19.66
CA GLY A 5 2.00 -11.92 -18.88
C GLY A 5 2.43 -12.47 -17.52
N SER A 6 2.01 -13.70 -17.20
CA SER A 6 2.25 -14.42 -15.96
C SER A 6 3.46 -15.31 -16.13
N SER A 7 4.36 -15.34 -15.16
CA SER A 7 5.51 -16.24 -15.15
C SER A 7 5.45 -17.19 -13.96
N TYR A 8 5.99 -18.40 -14.14
CA TYR A 8 6.18 -19.34 -13.05
C TYR A 8 7.60 -19.87 -13.05
N GLU A 9 8.21 -19.86 -11.87
CA GLU A 9 9.54 -20.38 -11.58
C GLU A 9 9.40 -21.42 -10.47
N GLY A 10 9.56 -22.70 -10.80
CA GLY A 10 9.40 -23.78 -9.82
C GLY A 10 9.34 -25.15 -10.45
N GLU A 11 8.95 -26.14 -9.64
CA GLU A 11 8.85 -27.52 -10.10
C GLU A 11 7.58 -27.76 -10.95
N TYR A 12 7.72 -28.68 -11.90
CA TYR A 12 6.64 -29.15 -12.76
C TYR A 12 6.56 -30.67 -12.70
N LYS A 13 5.34 -31.21 -12.65
CA LYS A 13 5.08 -32.65 -12.76
C LYS A 13 3.93 -32.89 -13.71
N ASN A 14 4.13 -33.73 -14.72
CA ASN A 14 3.12 -34.02 -15.75
C ASN A 14 2.53 -32.76 -16.42
N GLY A 15 3.36 -31.72 -16.60
CA GLY A 15 2.91 -30.44 -17.18
C GLY A 15 2.09 -29.55 -16.25
N ARG A 16 1.96 -29.90 -14.96
CA ARG A 16 1.32 -29.08 -13.92
C ARG A 16 2.34 -28.51 -12.95
N LEU A 17 2.01 -27.35 -12.37
CA LEU A 17 2.80 -26.74 -11.30
C LEU A 17 2.69 -27.65 -10.05
N GLU A 18 3.83 -28.01 -9.49
CA GLU A 18 3.93 -28.90 -8.33
C GLU A 18 5.08 -28.45 -7.43
N GLY A 19 5.08 -28.91 -6.18
CA GLY A 19 6.16 -28.62 -5.24
C GLY A 19 6.27 -27.13 -4.90
N LYS A 20 7.49 -26.65 -4.63
CA LYS A 20 7.72 -25.24 -4.31
C LYS A 20 7.90 -24.43 -5.58
N GLY A 21 7.23 -23.29 -5.63
CA GLY A 21 7.33 -22.40 -6.77
C GLY A 21 6.98 -20.96 -6.47
N LYS A 22 7.36 -20.11 -7.42
CA LYS A 22 7.04 -18.69 -7.47
C LYS A 22 6.19 -18.43 -8.69
N TYR A 23 5.01 -17.86 -8.49
CA TYR A 23 4.09 -17.47 -9.56
C TYR A 23 3.95 -15.95 -9.56
N THR A 24 4.28 -15.31 -10.68
CA THR A 24 4.14 -13.87 -10.86
C THR A 24 2.91 -13.60 -11.74
N PHE A 25 1.97 -12.83 -11.19
CA PHE A 25 0.77 -12.39 -11.89
C PHE A 25 1.07 -11.18 -12.79
N PRO A 26 0.21 -10.90 -13.78
CA PRO A 26 0.35 -9.72 -14.65
C PRO A 26 0.20 -8.40 -13.89
N THR A 27 -0.47 -8.45 -12.74
CA THR A 27 -0.60 -7.34 -11.79
C THR A 27 0.66 -7.09 -10.97
N GLU A 28 1.77 -7.79 -11.27
CA GLU A 28 3.04 -7.75 -10.53
C GLU A 28 2.95 -8.30 -9.10
N THR A 29 1.79 -8.81 -8.69
CA THR A 29 1.63 -9.63 -7.49
C THR A 29 2.42 -10.93 -7.67
N ARG A 30 3.15 -11.37 -6.65
CA ARG A 30 3.86 -12.65 -6.68
C ARG A 30 3.40 -13.56 -5.57
N TYR A 31 3.17 -14.83 -5.88
CA TYR A 31 3.00 -15.90 -4.91
C TYR A 31 4.32 -16.66 -4.77
N GLU A 32 4.73 -16.97 -3.55
CA GLU A 32 5.83 -17.88 -3.24
C GLU A 32 5.35 -18.90 -2.22
N GLY A 33 5.36 -20.18 -2.57
CA GLY A 33 4.82 -21.22 -1.70
C GLY A 33 4.74 -22.60 -2.35
N ASP A 34 4.05 -23.51 -1.68
CA ASP A 34 3.78 -24.84 -2.24
C ASP A 34 2.65 -24.76 -3.28
N MET A 35 2.74 -25.63 -4.28
CA MET A 35 1.81 -25.78 -5.40
C MET A 35 1.44 -27.25 -5.53
N LYS A 36 0.19 -27.52 -5.89
CA LYS A 36 -0.30 -28.86 -6.14
C LYS A 36 -1.32 -28.84 -7.26
N ASP A 37 -1.18 -29.72 -8.24
CA ASP A 37 -2.08 -29.81 -9.39
C ASP A 37 -2.33 -28.47 -10.12
N GLY A 38 -1.34 -27.57 -10.14
CA GLY A 38 -1.48 -26.24 -10.74
C GLY A 38 -2.17 -25.18 -9.87
N MET A 39 -2.47 -25.48 -8.61
CA MET A 39 -3.10 -24.56 -7.66
C MET A 39 -2.18 -24.27 -6.47
N PHE A 40 -2.38 -23.13 -5.81
CA PHE A 40 -1.70 -22.82 -4.54
C PHE A 40 -2.14 -23.81 -3.47
N HIS A 41 -1.17 -24.33 -2.72
CA HIS A 41 -1.41 -25.34 -1.70
C HIS A 41 -0.42 -25.19 -0.54
N GLY A 42 -0.74 -25.73 0.63
CA GLY A 42 0.17 -25.70 1.78
C GLY A 42 0.50 -24.27 2.23
N LYS A 43 1.75 -23.99 2.59
CA LYS A 43 2.15 -22.66 3.07
C LYS A 43 2.59 -21.80 1.90
N GLY A 44 2.04 -20.58 1.82
CA GLY A 44 2.36 -19.65 0.75
C GLY A 44 2.20 -18.20 1.16
N THR A 45 2.96 -17.33 0.51
CA THR A 45 2.93 -15.89 0.71
C THR A 45 2.66 -15.18 -0.60
N LEU A 46 1.64 -14.31 -0.61
CA LEU A 46 1.47 -13.32 -1.65
C LEU A 46 2.23 -12.05 -1.28
N PHE A 47 2.96 -11.47 -2.22
CA PHE A 47 3.54 -10.14 -2.11
C PHE A 47 2.91 -9.23 -3.15
N PHE A 48 2.49 -8.06 -2.72
CA PHE A 48 1.82 -7.06 -3.54
C PHE A 48 2.81 -5.99 -4.00
N PRO A 49 2.58 -5.34 -5.16
CA PRO A 49 3.46 -4.29 -5.67
C PRO A 49 3.63 -3.10 -4.73
N ASN A 50 2.62 -2.84 -3.88
CA ASN A 50 2.66 -1.79 -2.87
C ASN A 50 3.59 -2.09 -1.68
N GLY A 51 4.21 -3.28 -1.63
CA GLY A 51 5.11 -3.73 -0.56
C GLY A 51 4.42 -4.52 0.57
N SER A 52 3.10 -4.62 0.55
CA SER A 52 2.35 -5.43 1.51
C SER A 52 2.49 -6.92 1.19
N LYS A 53 2.18 -7.77 2.17
CA LYS A 53 2.20 -9.23 2.01
C LYS A 53 1.01 -9.89 2.69
N PHE A 54 0.61 -11.05 2.18
CA PHE A 54 -0.40 -11.90 2.78
C PHE A 54 0.15 -13.32 2.91
N VAL A 55 0.38 -13.74 4.15
CA VAL A 55 0.90 -15.07 4.49
C VAL A 55 -0.28 -15.95 4.85
N ALA A 56 -0.46 -17.08 4.19
CA ALA A 56 -1.61 -17.95 4.41
C ALA A 56 -1.29 -19.43 4.22
N ASP A 57 -2.16 -20.27 4.78
CA ASP A 57 -2.30 -21.67 4.41
C ASP A 57 -3.33 -21.79 3.26
N TRP A 58 -2.99 -22.54 2.23
CA TRP A 58 -3.72 -22.63 0.96
C TRP A 58 -4.23 -24.05 0.73
N GLU A 59 -5.48 -24.16 0.31
CA GLU A 59 -6.09 -25.43 -0.09
C GLU A 59 -6.83 -25.24 -1.42
N ASN A 60 -6.37 -25.95 -2.47
CA ASN A 60 -6.94 -25.88 -3.82
C ASN A 60 -7.11 -24.43 -4.34
N GLY A 61 -6.12 -23.57 -4.09
CA GLY A 61 -6.14 -22.17 -4.52
C GLY A 61 -6.89 -21.20 -3.59
N VAL A 62 -7.50 -21.69 -2.50
CA VAL A 62 -8.24 -20.86 -1.54
C VAL A 62 -7.42 -20.73 -0.25
N ALA A 63 -7.27 -19.50 0.25
CA ALA A 63 -6.66 -19.26 1.55
C ALA A 63 -7.64 -19.65 2.67
N THR A 64 -7.21 -20.52 3.58
CA THR A 64 -8.03 -20.97 4.71
C THR A 64 -7.88 -20.07 5.92
N GLN A 65 -6.64 -19.68 6.24
CA GLN A 65 -6.28 -18.72 7.26
C GLN A 65 -5.08 -17.93 6.78
N GLY A 66 -5.05 -16.64 7.06
CA GLY A 66 -3.93 -15.81 6.66
C GLY A 66 -3.80 -14.53 7.45
N LYS A 67 -2.63 -13.93 7.34
CA LYS A 67 -2.24 -12.69 8.00
C LYS A 67 -1.79 -11.69 6.97
N TYR A 68 -2.42 -10.52 6.97
CA TYR A 68 -2.04 -9.41 6.11
C TYR A 68 -1.07 -8.49 6.86
N THR A 69 0.05 -8.16 6.24
CA THR A 69 1.00 -7.17 6.75
C THR A 69 1.13 -6.06 5.72
N PHE A 70 0.86 -4.83 6.14
CA PHE A 70 1.05 -3.62 5.36
C PHE A 70 2.53 -3.38 5.06
N ALA A 71 2.82 -2.54 4.06
CA ALA A 71 4.18 -2.25 3.62
C ALA A 71 5.09 -1.62 4.71
N ASP A 72 4.49 -0.97 5.70
CA ASP A 72 5.15 -0.39 6.87
C ASP A 72 5.37 -1.39 8.02
N GLY A 73 4.94 -2.64 7.84
CA GLY A 73 5.06 -3.71 8.83
C GLY A 73 3.89 -3.79 9.81
N LEU A 74 2.91 -2.88 9.75
CA LEU A 74 1.68 -3.01 10.53
C LEU A 74 0.97 -4.31 10.13
N GLU A 75 0.54 -5.07 11.12
CA GLU A 75 -0.20 -6.31 10.89
C GLU A 75 -1.69 -6.04 11.07
N PHE A 76 -2.50 -6.43 10.09
CA PHE A 76 -3.94 -6.31 10.21
C PHE A 76 -4.47 -7.23 11.31
N ASP A 77 -5.33 -6.68 12.16
CA ASP A 77 -6.08 -7.41 13.17
C ASP A 77 -7.57 -7.08 13.02
N GLU A 78 -8.41 -8.10 13.00
CA GLU A 78 -9.85 -7.94 12.81
C GLU A 78 -10.61 -7.72 14.12
N GLU A 79 -10.06 -8.16 15.25
CA GLU A 79 -10.70 -8.11 16.56
C GLU A 79 -10.17 -6.94 17.41
N ASP A 80 -8.86 -6.66 17.33
CA ASP A 80 -8.15 -5.71 18.18
C ASP A 80 -7.37 -4.67 17.35
N TRP A 81 -8.09 -3.97 16.46
CA TRP A 81 -7.51 -2.96 15.58
C TRP A 81 -7.27 -1.63 16.30
N GLU A 82 -6.04 -1.42 16.79
CA GLU A 82 -5.65 -0.19 17.49
C GLU A 82 -5.17 0.94 16.56
N TYR A 83 -4.93 0.67 15.27
CA TYR A 83 -4.31 1.65 14.39
C TYR A 83 -5.28 2.69 13.83
N CYS A 84 -5.01 3.97 14.11
CA CYS A 84 -5.82 5.11 13.68
C CYS A 84 -7.32 4.96 14.03
N ASP A 85 -7.60 4.53 15.26
CA ASP A 85 -8.98 4.46 15.74
C ASP A 85 -9.54 5.85 16.12
N GLY A 86 -10.76 5.91 16.65
CA GLY A 86 -11.40 7.17 17.03
C GLY A 86 -10.70 7.92 18.17
N TYR A 87 -9.88 7.25 18.97
CA TYR A 87 -9.22 7.77 20.17
C TYR A 87 -7.72 8.03 19.96
N ASP A 88 -7.05 7.18 19.18
CA ASP A 88 -5.63 7.22 18.89
C ASP A 88 -5.39 7.39 17.39
N ARG A 89 -4.91 8.58 17.04
CA ARG A 89 -4.66 9.02 15.66
C ARG A 89 -3.19 8.88 15.28
N ARG A 90 -2.36 8.27 16.13
CA ARG A 90 -0.92 8.14 15.89
C ARG A 90 -0.67 7.29 14.67
N PHE A 91 0.32 7.69 13.88
CA PHE A 91 0.84 6.84 12.82
C PHE A 91 1.58 5.63 13.41
N TYR A 92 1.68 4.52 12.67
CA TYR A 92 2.27 3.28 13.19
C TYR A 92 3.72 3.49 13.60
N THR A 93 4.46 4.31 12.84
CA THR A 93 5.82 4.71 13.21
C THR A 93 5.90 5.53 14.50
N GLU A 94 4.88 6.29 14.87
CA GLU A 94 4.80 7.01 16.15
C GLU A 94 4.45 6.08 17.32
N ILE A 95 3.69 5.01 17.06
CA ILE A 95 3.45 3.94 18.03
C ILE A 95 4.77 3.21 18.32
N CYS A 96 5.53 2.85 17.28
CA CYS A 96 6.80 2.12 17.43
C CYS A 96 7.95 2.97 17.99
N ASN A 97 8.08 4.23 17.54
CA ASN A 97 9.26 5.06 17.84
C ASN A 97 8.98 6.21 18.81
N GLY A 98 7.73 6.37 19.24
CA GLY A 98 7.28 7.49 20.05
C GLY A 98 6.96 8.76 19.24
N LEU A 99 6.28 9.69 19.91
CA LEU A 99 5.92 10.99 19.35
C LEU A 99 7.17 11.85 19.12
N GLN A 100 7.16 12.56 17.99
CA GLN A 100 8.21 13.53 17.70
C GLN A 100 8.06 14.79 18.58
N PRO A 101 9.16 15.52 18.85
CA PRO A 101 9.10 16.78 19.57
C PRO A 101 8.17 17.79 18.89
N ALA A 102 7.66 18.74 19.69
CA ALA A 102 6.84 19.84 19.18
C ALA A 102 7.51 20.56 18.00
N GLY A 103 6.74 20.86 16.96
CA GLY A 103 7.26 21.45 15.71
C GLY A 103 7.93 20.46 14.76
N ARG A 104 7.84 19.15 15.02
CA ARG A 104 8.20 18.05 14.10
C ARG A 104 7.10 17.00 13.98
N SER A 105 5.83 17.42 14.12
CA SER A 105 4.69 16.53 13.95
C SER A 105 4.73 15.83 12.61
N GLN A 106 4.50 14.52 12.62
CA GLN A 106 4.48 13.73 11.39
C GLN A 106 3.23 14.07 10.59
N LEU A 107 3.42 14.35 9.29
CA LEU A 107 2.32 14.60 8.37
C LEU A 107 1.80 13.31 7.73
N THR A 108 2.69 12.33 7.59
CA THR A 108 2.41 11.02 7.00
C THR A 108 3.15 9.97 7.81
N ASN A 109 2.69 8.72 7.76
CA ASN A 109 3.39 7.60 8.42
C ASN A 109 4.85 7.41 7.93
N ARG A 110 5.17 7.92 6.73
CA ARG A 110 6.53 7.93 6.17
C ARG A 110 7.29 9.21 6.54
N VAL A 111 8.53 9.07 6.97
CA VAL A 111 9.45 10.18 7.26
C VAL A 111 10.78 9.99 6.49
N PRO A 112 11.25 10.98 5.69
CA PRO A 112 10.54 12.21 5.33
C PRO A 112 9.29 11.93 4.48
N PRO A 113 8.29 12.82 4.51
CA PRO A 113 7.12 12.69 3.65
C PRO A 113 7.55 12.74 2.18
N ARG A 114 6.75 12.15 1.29
CA ARG A 114 7.05 12.20 -0.14
C ARG A 114 7.05 13.64 -0.65
N ASP A 115 7.98 13.92 -1.54
CA ASP A 115 8.01 15.15 -2.33
C ASP A 115 6.92 15.04 -3.40
N ILE A 116 5.98 15.96 -3.37
CA ILE A 116 4.86 15.99 -4.31
C ILE A 116 5.28 16.87 -5.48
N PRO A 117 5.15 16.40 -6.74
CA PRO A 117 5.46 17.22 -7.90
C PRO A 117 4.70 18.56 -7.90
N GLU A 118 5.31 19.59 -8.47
CA GLU A 118 4.69 20.92 -8.56
C GLU A 118 3.33 20.84 -9.27
N GLY A 119 2.32 21.53 -8.73
CA GLY A 119 0.96 21.52 -9.27
C GLY A 119 0.19 20.21 -9.04
N CYS A 120 0.77 19.23 -8.34
CA CYS A 120 0.15 17.94 -8.05
C CYS A 120 -0.29 17.78 -6.59
N TYR A 121 -1.14 16.78 -6.36
CA TYR A 121 -1.67 16.35 -5.06
C TYR A 121 -1.21 14.93 -4.76
N ASP A 122 -1.02 14.59 -3.49
CA ASP A 122 -0.80 13.21 -3.03
C ASP A 122 -2.14 12.61 -2.57
N CYS A 123 -2.66 11.65 -3.33
CA CYS A 123 -3.93 10.98 -3.06
C CYS A 123 -3.76 9.66 -2.25
N GLY A 124 -2.57 9.38 -1.73
CA GLY A 124 -2.29 8.20 -0.90
C GLY A 124 -1.88 6.97 -1.70
N ASP A 125 -2.36 6.83 -2.94
CA ASP A 125 -1.95 5.77 -3.89
C ASP A 125 -1.17 6.30 -5.10
N GLY A 126 -0.96 7.61 -5.19
CA GLY A 126 -0.27 8.24 -6.31
C GLY A 126 -0.25 9.77 -6.27
N PHE A 127 0.30 10.35 -7.33
CA PHE A 127 0.25 11.78 -7.60
C PHE A 127 -0.84 12.12 -8.59
N TYR A 128 -1.70 13.06 -8.22
CA TYR A 128 -2.79 13.55 -9.03
C TYR A 128 -2.48 14.91 -9.63
N ASN A 129 -2.68 15.06 -10.95
CA ASN A 129 -2.58 16.34 -11.64
C ASN A 129 -3.99 16.86 -12.01
N PRO A 130 -4.41 18.02 -11.47
CA PRO A 130 -5.76 18.55 -11.68
C PRO A 130 -6.01 19.06 -13.11
N VAL A 131 -4.96 19.38 -13.87
CA VAL A 131 -5.05 19.87 -15.25
C VAL A 131 -5.28 18.72 -16.21
N THR A 132 -4.52 17.62 -16.06
CA THR A 132 -4.66 16.45 -16.92
C THR A 132 -5.74 15.49 -16.44
N ARG A 133 -6.20 15.61 -15.19
CA ARG A 133 -7.11 14.68 -14.51
C ARG A 133 -6.55 13.25 -14.39
N VAL A 134 -5.22 13.10 -14.40
CA VAL A 134 -4.54 11.80 -14.33
C VAL A 134 -3.95 11.57 -12.94
N VAL A 135 -4.10 10.33 -12.44
CA VAL A 135 -3.37 9.80 -11.30
C VAL A 135 -2.25 8.88 -11.80
N ILE A 136 -1.02 9.16 -11.38
CA ILE A 136 0.14 8.29 -11.59
C ILE A 136 0.59 7.70 -10.25
N ASP A 137 1.11 6.49 -10.23
CA ASP A 137 1.68 5.93 -9.00
C ASP A 137 2.98 6.67 -8.60
N TYR A 138 3.54 6.30 -7.46
CA TYR A 138 4.78 6.89 -6.96
C TYR A 138 6.04 6.54 -7.80
N ASN A 139 5.92 5.64 -8.78
CA ASN A 139 6.96 5.30 -9.75
C ASN A 139 6.71 5.95 -11.13
N HIS A 140 5.75 6.89 -11.21
CA HIS A 140 5.33 7.59 -12.42
C HIS A 140 4.67 6.71 -13.50
N LYS A 141 4.09 5.58 -13.11
CA LYS A 141 3.26 4.74 -13.99
C LYS A 141 1.81 5.24 -13.94
N PHE A 142 1.14 5.25 -15.09
CA PHE A 142 -0.28 5.58 -15.16
C PHE A 142 -1.11 4.62 -14.30
N LEU A 143 -1.98 5.16 -13.44
CA LEU A 143 -2.95 4.38 -12.67
C LEU A 143 -4.36 4.54 -13.25
N ARG A 144 -4.89 5.76 -13.30
CA ARG A 144 -6.27 6.04 -13.72
C ARG A 144 -6.47 7.50 -14.12
N ASN A 145 -7.62 7.77 -14.74
CA ASN A 145 -8.17 9.12 -14.85
C ASN A 145 -9.19 9.32 -13.73
N ALA A 146 -9.11 10.45 -13.03
CA ALA A 146 -10.08 10.79 -12.00
C ALA A 146 -11.38 11.30 -12.63
N ASP A 147 -12.51 10.82 -12.13
CA ASP A 147 -13.81 11.41 -12.42
C ASP A 147 -14.01 12.74 -11.65
N ASP A 148 -15.18 13.37 -11.82
CA ASP A 148 -15.45 14.67 -11.21
C ASP A 148 -15.58 14.58 -9.67
N ASP A 149 -16.14 13.50 -9.15
CA ASP A 149 -16.28 13.28 -7.70
C ASP A 149 -14.90 13.07 -7.05
N GLU A 150 -14.05 12.24 -7.66
CA GLU A 150 -12.67 12.02 -7.21
C GLU A 150 -11.85 13.31 -7.33
N HIS A 151 -11.99 14.08 -8.43
CA HIS A 151 -11.33 15.38 -8.56
C HIS A 151 -11.69 16.33 -7.42
N ASP A 152 -12.99 16.52 -7.18
CA ASP A 152 -13.49 17.44 -6.17
C ASP A 152 -13.02 17.02 -4.77
N TRP A 153 -13.03 15.72 -4.49
CA TRP A 153 -12.50 15.18 -3.25
C TRP A 153 -11.00 15.45 -3.12
N ILE A 154 -10.18 15.07 -4.10
CA ILE A 154 -8.71 15.24 -4.05
C ILE A 154 -8.33 16.71 -3.85
N VAL A 155 -8.89 17.62 -4.64
CA VAL A 155 -8.56 19.05 -4.56
C VAL A 155 -8.91 19.65 -3.19
N LYS A 156 -9.96 19.12 -2.56
CA LYS A 156 -10.46 19.57 -1.26
C LYS A 156 -9.69 18.99 -0.08
N THR A 157 -9.29 17.71 -0.13
CA THR A 157 -8.82 16.98 1.07
C THR A 157 -7.37 16.54 1.02
N CYS A 158 -6.77 16.38 -0.16
CA CYS A 158 -5.43 15.84 -0.28
C CYS A 158 -4.34 16.91 -0.08
N ARG A 159 -3.17 16.44 0.36
CA ARG A 159 -1.97 17.25 0.50
C ARG A 159 -1.47 17.72 -0.86
N LYS A 160 -1.01 18.96 -0.93
CA LYS A 160 -0.63 19.66 -2.16
C LYS A 160 0.89 19.87 -2.19
N GLY A 161 1.48 19.87 -3.37
CA GLY A 161 2.92 20.11 -3.52
C GLY A 161 3.40 21.49 -3.09
N TRP A 162 2.48 22.44 -2.88
CA TRP A 162 2.75 23.78 -2.39
C TRP A 162 2.21 24.03 -0.98
N ASP A 163 1.82 22.98 -0.25
CA ASP A 163 1.44 23.15 1.15
C ASP A 163 2.68 23.57 1.96
N GLU A 164 2.62 24.74 2.59
CA GLU A 164 3.67 25.22 3.48
C GLU A 164 3.60 24.49 4.83
N TYR A 165 4.75 24.09 5.35
CA TYR A 165 4.83 23.58 6.72
C TYR A 165 4.60 24.74 7.70
N VAL A 166 3.37 24.90 8.17
CA VAL A 166 2.99 25.99 9.09
C VAL A 166 3.58 25.85 10.51
N GLY A 167 4.18 24.69 10.82
CA GLY A 167 4.88 24.43 12.08
C GLY A 167 4.02 24.68 13.33
N TYR A 168 4.69 24.82 14.48
CA TYR A 168 4.04 25.28 15.71
C TYR A 168 3.74 26.78 15.60
N GLN A 169 2.46 27.13 15.63
CA GLN A 169 2.04 28.51 15.82
C GLN A 169 1.93 28.80 17.31
N GLN A 170 2.59 29.86 17.78
CA GLN A 170 2.40 30.31 19.16
C GLN A 170 0.91 30.61 19.39
N PRO A 171 0.32 30.15 20.50
CA PRO A 171 -1.08 30.41 20.76
C PRO A 171 -1.28 31.91 20.92
N LYS A 172 -2.21 32.45 20.14
CA LYS A 172 -2.66 33.84 20.23
C LYS A 172 -3.58 33.99 21.45
N TYR A 173 -3.04 33.84 22.65
CA TYR A 173 -3.72 34.34 23.84
C TYR A 173 -3.44 35.83 23.90
N GLU A 174 -4.40 36.65 23.47
CA GLU A 174 -4.42 38.07 23.80
C GLU A 174 -4.56 38.19 25.33
N ALA A 175 -3.64 38.92 25.95
CA ALA A 175 -3.62 39.21 27.38
C ALA A 175 -4.59 40.34 27.73
#